data_AF-A0AAW1VQ28-F1
#
_entry.id   AF-A0AAW1VQ28-F1
#
_cell.length_a   1.000
_cell.length_b   1.000
_cell.length_c   1.000
_cell.angle_alpha   90.00
_cell.angle_beta   90.00
_cell.angle_gamma   90.00
#
_symmetry.space_group_name_H-M   'P 1'
#
loop_
_entity.id
_entity.type
_entity.pdbx_description
1 polymer ?
#
loop_
_entity_poly.entity_id
_entity_poly.type
_entity_poly.pdbx_seq_one_letter_code
_entity_poly.pdbx_strand_id
1 'polypeptide(L)'
;MNLRQRPQATRGGGPTYARPEMQEPFNIIPIHNLLADHPSLRYPEVRAAAAALRAVGDLRKPPFVQWRNDYDLMNWLGLFFGFQDDNVRNQREHLVLHLANSQMRLQPPPNLADVLESGVLRRFRRKLLENYKSWCAYLGRRSNIIIHRRRGGDDVRRELLYVALYLLVWGESGNLRFVPECICYIFHHMAMELNQVLDEDIDPETGRPFLPVSGDRAFLRSVIVPIYNTIKEEVEDSRNGTRPHSAWRNYDDINEYFWSRRCFKSLKWPINYSSNFFSTAPKEIRVGKTGFVEQRSFWNLFRSFDKLWVLLFLFLQAALIVAWEGKEYPWQALESRDVQVRLLTVFITWGGLRVLQAVLDAGTQYSLVTKETLSLGIRMVLKGIVATTWTIIFSVFYARIWAQKNSDGRWSGEANKRIVDFLWTALVLLSQNCWHWFCL
;
A
#
# COMPACT_ATOMS: atom_id res chain seq x y z
N MET A 1 26.60 -64.23 -35.59
CA MET A 1 26.18 -62.82 -35.41
C MET A 1 27.38 -61.95 -35.76
N ASN A 2 27.48 -61.50 -37.01
CA ASN A 2 28.67 -60.82 -37.53
C ASN A 2 28.61 -59.32 -37.17
N LEU A 3 29.54 -58.89 -36.33
CA LEU A 3 29.76 -57.47 -36.00
C LEU A 3 30.41 -56.77 -37.19
N ARG A 4 29.64 -55.95 -37.90
CA ARG A 4 30.10 -55.12 -39.01
C ARG A 4 30.78 -53.87 -38.44
N GLN A 5 32.12 -53.83 -38.46
CA GLN A 5 32.89 -52.61 -38.20
C GLN A 5 32.59 -51.57 -39.29
N ARG A 6 32.19 -50.35 -38.88
CA ARG A 6 32.12 -49.18 -39.77
C ARG A 6 33.49 -48.48 -39.81
N PRO A 7 33.98 -48.04 -40.98
CA PRO A 7 35.29 -47.41 -41.12
C PRO A 7 35.31 -46.00 -40.49
N GLN A 8 36.45 -45.65 -39.88
CA GLN A 8 36.76 -44.29 -39.43
C GLN A 8 36.88 -43.37 -40.65
N ALA A 9 36.11 -42.28 -40.67
CA ALA A 9 36.28 -41.21 -41.65
C ALA A 9 37.44 -40.30 -41.24
N THR A 10 38.49 -40.30 -42.06
CA THR A 10 39.58 -39.31 -42.06
C THR A 10 39.00 -37.93 -42.40
N ARG A 11 38.99 -37.02 -41.41
CA ARG A 11 38.68 -35.61 -41.66
C ARG A 11 39.89 -34.93 -42.29
N GLY A 12 39.83 -34.74 -43.61
CA GLY A 12 40.65 -33.77 -44.32
C GLY A 12 40.37 -32.36 -43.81
N GLY A 13 41.43 -31.56 -43.65
CA GLY A 13 41.35 -30.16 -43.28
C GLY A 13 40.69 -29.35 -44.39
N GLY A 14 39.43 -28.95 -44.17
CA GLY A 14 38.76 -27.90 -44.92
C GLY A 14 38.90 -26.54 -44.21
N PRO A 15 38.78 -25.42 -44.93
CA PRO A 15 39.02 -24.09 -44.40
C PRO A 15 38.12 -23.79 -43.19
N THR A 16 38.70 -23.19 -42.15
CA THR A 16 38.00 -22.64 -40.99
C THR A 16 37.05 -21.56 -41.45
N TYR A 17 35.79 -21.93 -41.71
CA TYR A 17 34.70 -20.97 -41.73
C TYR A 17 34.67 -20.30 -40.36
N ALA A 18 34.88 -18.99 -40.33
CA ALA A 18 34.62 -18.16 -39.16
C ALA A 18 33.23 -18.54 -38.65
N ARG A 19 33.14 -18.93 -37.37
CA ARG A 19 31.84 -19.11 -36.71
C ARG A 19 31.05 -17.82 -36.94
N PRO A 20 29.81 -17.87 -37.46
CA PRO A 20 28.97 -16.67 -37.48
C PRO A 20 28.90 -16.14 -36.05
N GLU A 21 29.13 -14.84 -35.87
CA GLU A 21 28.93 -14.16 -34.60
C GLU A 21 27.56 -14.60 -34.07
N MET A 22 27.53 -15.30 -32.93
CA MET A 22 26.29 -15.75 -32.34
C MET A 22 25.47 -14.49 -32.04
N GLN A 23 24.37 -14.29 -32.77
CA GLN A 23 23.43 -13.21 -32.51
C GLN A 23 23.06 -13.25 -31.03
N GLU A 24 23.25 -12.13 -30.33
CA GLU A 24 22.82 -12.04 -28.93
C GLU A 24 21.32 -12.36 -28.85
N PRO A 25 20.91 -13.25 -27.94
CA PRO A 25 19.51 -13.61 -27.80
C PRO A 25 18.70 -12.40 -27.33
N PHE A 26 17.56 -12.18 -27.97
CA PHE A 26 16.55 -11.18 -27.63
C PHE A 26 15.18 -11.87 -27.46
N ASN A 27 14.26 -11.22 -26.74
CA ASN A 27 12.95 -11.81 -26.44
C ASN A 27 11.94 -11.56 -27.57
N ILE A 28 11.74 -10.29 -27.94
CA ILE A 28 10.78 -9.86 -28.97
C ILE A 28 11.46 -8.97 -30.01
N ILE A 29 12.34 -8.04 -29.60
CA ILE A 29 12.98 -7.09 -30.52
C ILE A 29 14.50 -6.98 -30.31
N PRO A 30 15.32 -7.00 -31.39
CA PRO A 30 16.78 -6.95 -31.28
C PRO A 30 17.29 -5.52 -31.07
N ILE A 31 17.13 -4.97 -29.86
CA ILE A 31 17.54 -3.59 -29.53
C ILE A 31 19.06 -3.43 -29.56
N HIS A 32 19.80 -4.51 -29.30
CA HIS A 32 21.26 -4.50 -29.16
C HIS A 32 21.95 -4.52 -30.53
N ASN A 33 21.28 -5.07 -31.54
CA ASN A 33 21.77 -5.17 -32.91
C ASN A 33 20.87 -4.38 -33.87
N LEU A 34 21.14 -3.07 -34.01
CA LEU A 34 20.42 -2.22 -34.96
C LEU A 34 20.68 -2.58 -36.44
N LEU A 35 21.69 -3.42 -36.71
CA LEU A 35 21.99 -3.95 -38.03
C LEU A 35 21.29 -5.28 -38.30
N ALA A 36 20.54 -5.82 -37.32
CA ALA A 36 19.74 -7.02 -37.52
C ALA A 36 18.65 -6.74 -38.54
N ASP A 37 18.48 -7.64 -39.52
CA ASP A 37 17.34 -7.58 -40.44
C ASP A 37 16.07 -8.08 -39.73
N HIS A 38 15.50 -7.22 -38.88
CA HIS A 38 14.30 -7.51 -38.11
C HIS A 38 13.19 -6.48 -38.39
N PRO A 39 11.94 -6.90 -38.68
CA PRO A 39 10.86 -5.99 -39.05
C PRO A 39 10.57 -4.87 -38.03
N SER A 40 10.80 -5.12 -36.75
CA SER A 40 10.55 -4.12 -35.70
C SER A 40 11.43 -2.87 -35.82
N LEU A 41 12.64 -3.00 -36.39
CA LEU A 41 13.55 -1.87 -36.56
C LEU A 41 13.16 -0.95 -37.72
N ARG A 42 12.17 -1.36 -38.55
CA ARG A 42 11.60 -0.51 -39.60
C ARG A 42 10.76 0.64 -39.02
N TYR A 43 10.21 0.46 -37.82
CA TYR A 43 9.40 1.49 -37.15
C TYR A 43 10.30 2.57 -36.52
N PRO A 44 10.14 3.85 -36.92
CA PRO A 44 10.97 4.94 -36.40
C PRO A 44 10.83 5.13 -34.89
N GLU A 45 9.67 4.85 -34.31
CA GLU A 45 9.42 4.99 -32.87
C GLU A 45 10.20 3.98 -32.03
N VAL A 46 10.40 2.77 -32.56
CA VAL A 46 11.23 1.73 -31.92
C VAL A 46 12.69 2.19 -31.92
N ARG A 47 13.18 2.72 -33.05
CA ARG A 47 14.54 3.28 -33.15
C ARG A 47 14.72 4.50 -32.24
N ALA A 48 13.71 5.37 -32.18
CA ALA A 48 13.70 6.56 -31.33
C ALA A 48 13.85 6.20 -29.84
N ALA A 49 13.05 5.24 -29.36
CA ALA A 49 13.11 4.79 -27.97
C ALA A 49 14.44 4.07 -27.67
N ALA A 50 14.93 3.23 -28.58
CA ALA A 50 16.23 2.56 -28.44
C ALA A 50 17.40 3.57 -28.42
N ALA A 51 17.36 4.58 -29.29
CA ALA A 51 18.37 5.64 -29.35
C ALA A 51 18.37 6.50 -28.08
N ALA A 52 17.19 6.79 -27.52
CA ALA A 52 17.07 7.54 -26.27
C ALA A 52 17.76 6.84 -25.09
N LEU A 53 17.74 5.50 -25.03
CA LEU A 53 18.45 4.74 -24.01
C LEU A 53 19.98 4.80 -24.15
N ARG A 54 20.51 5.07 -25.35
CA ARG A 54 21.95 5.21 -25.58
C ARG A 54 22.51 6.57 -25.15
N ALA A 55 21.66 7.48 -24.68
CA ALA A 55 22.06 8.82 -24.20
C ALA A 55 22.77 8.78 -22.83
N VAL A 56 23.76 7.88 -22.65
CA VAL A 56 24.58 7.80 -21.43
C VAL A 56 25.45 9.05 -21.29
N GLY A 57 26.02 9.54 -22.40
CA GLY A 57 26.79 10.78 -22.44
C GLY A 57 27.95 10.78 -21.45
N ASP A 58 28.03 11.88 -20.70
CA ASP A 58 29.04 12.22 -19.70
C ASP A 58 28.84 11.58 -18.33
N LEU A 59 27.83 10.73 -18.14
CA LEU A 59 27.61 10.05 -16.86
C LEU A 59 28.85 9.26 -16.43
N ARG A 60 29.24 9.45 -15.16
CA ARG A 60 30.30 8.69 -14.49
C ARG A 60 30.07 7.19 -14.69
N LYS A 61 31.11 6.48 -15.11
CA LYS A 61 31.03 5.02 -15.34
C LYS A 61 31.19 4.26 -14.02
N PRO A 62 30.55 3.07 -13.87
CA PRO A 62 30.75 2.22 -12.71
C PRO A 62 32.24 1.90 -12.52
N PRO A 63 32.78 2.01 -11.29
CA PRO A 63 34.16 1.62 -11.04
C PRO A 63 34.30 0.10 -11.15
N PHE A 64 35.50 -0.38 -11.48
CA PHE A 64 35.86 -1.81 -11.53
C PHE A 64 35.27 -2.64 -12.69
N VAL A 65 34.50 -2.03 -13.60
CA VAL A 65 34.00 -2.68 -14.82
C VAL A 65 34.46 -1.91 -16.06
N GLN A 66 34.99 -2.62 -17.06
CA GLN A 66 35.34 -2.00 -18.33
C GLN A 66 34.06 -1.60 -19.07
N TRP A 67 33.89 -0.30 -19.31
CA TRP A 67 32.74 0.22 -20.03
C TRP A 67 32.83 -0.17 -21.52
N ARG A 68 31.77 -0.79 -22.04
CA ARG A 68 31.67 -1.12 -23.46
C ARG A 68 30.85 -0.06 -24.21
N ASN A 69 31.17 0.16 -25.49
CA ASN A 69 30.55 1.21 -26.30
C ASN A 69 29.08 0.91 -26.66
N ASP A 70 28.66 -0.35 -26.57
CA ASP A 70 27.28 -0.82 -26.77
C ASP A 70 26.39 -0.65 -25.53
N TYR A 71 26.95 -0.26 -24.38
CA TYR A 71 26.19 -0.08 -23.15
C TYR A 71 25.32 1.17 -23.14
N ASP A 72 24.10 0.98 -22.66
CA ASP A 72 23.06 1.99 -22.55
C ASP A 72 22.74 2.35 -21.09
N LEU A 73 21.74 3.21 -20.87
CA LEU A 73 21.30 3.61 -19.53
C LEU A 73 20.80 2.42 -18.68
N MET A 74 20.29 1.35 -19.31
CA MET A 74 19.85 0.14 -18.61
C MET A 74 21.05 -0.65 -18.08
N ASN A 75 22.12 -0.79 -18.87
CA ASN A 75 23.38 -1.37 -18.40
C ASN A 75 24.00 -0.51 -17.29
N TRP A 76 23.95 0.81 -17.44
CA TRP A 76 24.47 1.73 -16.43
C TRP A 76 23.81 1.50 -15.05
N LEU A 77 22.47 1.44 -15.01
CA LEU A 77 21.73 1.12 -13.79
C LEU A 77 22.01 -0.30 -13.31
N GLY A 78 22.06 -1.27 -14.23
CA GLY A 78 22.36 -2.67 -13.92
C GLY A 78 23.67 -2.85 -13.17
N LEU A 79 24.73 -2.18 -13.64
CA LEU A 79 26.06 -2.27 -13.07
C LEU A 79 26.19 -1.51 -11.73
N PHE A 80 25.59 -0.32 -11.61
CA PHE A 80 25.62 0.43 -10.36
C PHE A 80 24.83 -0.25 -9.25
N PHE A 81 23.62 -0.76 -9.53
CA PHE A 81 22.76 -1.32 -8.49
C PHE A 81 22.84 -2.85 -8.38
N GLY A 82 23.62 -3.52 -9.22
CA GLY A 82 23.80 -4.97 -9.19
C GLY A 82 22.53 -5.75 -9.53
N PHE A 83 21.78 -5.30 -10.54
CA PHE A 83 20.64 -6.04 -11.11
C PHE A 83 21.13 -7.23 -11.95
N GLN A 84 20.30 -8.25 -12.12
CA GLN A 84 20.57 -9.40 -12.99
C GLN A 84 20.58 -8.99 -14.47
N ASP A 85 21.56 -9.47 -15.24
CA ASP A 85 21.69 -9.15 -16.67
C ASP A 85 20.44 -9.51 -17.49
N ASP A 86 19.78 -10.63 -17.16
CA ASP A 86 18.55 -11.05 -17.82
C ASP A 86 17.38 -10.11 -17.50
N ASN A 87 17.30 -9.60 -16.27
CA ASN A 87 16.30 -8.60 -15.90
C ASN A 87 16.54 -7.30 -16.66
N VAL A 88 17.80 -6.85 -16.75
CA VAL A 88 18.19 -5.65 -17.50
C VAL A 88 17.79 -5.78 -18.97
N ARG A 89 18.10 -6.90 -19.61
CA ARG A 89 17.72 -7.18 -21.02
C ARG A 89 16.20 -7.19 -21.21
N ASN A 90 15.47 -7.89 -20.34
CA ASN A 90 14.01 -7.99 -20.42
C ASN A 90 13.32 -6.63 -20.20
N GLN A 91 13.74 -5.87 -19.19
CA GLN A 91 13.14 -4.56 -18.89
C GLN A 91 13.50 -3.51 -19.93
N ARG A 92 14.66 -3.62 -20.58
CA ARG A 92 15.04 -2.78 -21.72
C ARG A 92 14.06 -2.95 -22.87
N GLU A 93 13.79 -4.19 -23.28
CA GLU A 93 12.80 -4.48 -24.32
C GLU A 93 11.41 -3.99 -23.96
N HIS A 94 10.99 -4.26 -22.72
CA HIS A 94 9.71 -3.81 -22.20
C HIS A 94 9.56 -2.28 -22.24
N LEU A 95 10.60 -1.53 -21.81
CA LEU A 95 10.59 -0.07 -21.83
C LEU A 95 10.52 0.49 -23.25
N VAL A 96 11.32 -0.05 -24.18
CA VAL A 96 11.30 0.39 -25.59
C VAL A 96 9.93 0.16 -26.22
N LEU A 97 9.31 -1.01 -25.99
CA LEU A 97 7.98 -1.30 -26.51
C LEU A 97 6.92 -0.34 -25.96
N HIS A 98 6.93 -0.02 -24.66
CA HIS A 98 5.96 0.92 -24.08
C HIS A 98 6.10 2.33 -24.63
N LEU A 99 7.34 2.81 -24.77
CA LEU A 99 7.62 4.15 -25.29
C LEU A 99 7.27 4.24 -26.78
N ALA A 100 7.68 3.27 -27.58
CA ALA A 100 7.36 3.21 -29.01
C ALA A 100 5.85 3.16 -29.23
N ASN A 101 5.14 2.25 -28.55
CA ASN A 101 3.68 2.14 -28.65
C ASN A 101 2.96 3.43 -28.23
N SER A 102 3.48 4.13 -27.22
CA SER A 102 2.89 5.40 -26.78
C SER A 102 3.16 6.54 -27.76
N GLN A 103 4.31 6.54 -28.43
CA GLN A 103 4.66 7.51 -29.47
C GLN A 103 3.83 7.29 -30.75
N MET A 104 3.62 6.04 -31.16
CA MET A 104 2.78 5.70 -32.32
C MET A 104 1.32 6.15 -32.17
N ARG A 105 0.85 6.35 -30.94
CA ARG A 105 -0.52 6.78 -30.63
C ARG A 105 -0.70 8.29 -30.54
N LEU A 106 0.35 9.08 -30.80
CA LEU A 106 0.27 10.53 -30.78
C LEU A 106 -0.63 11.06 -31.89
N GLN A 107 -1.46 12.04 -31.56
CA GLN A 107 -2.25 12.82 -32.51
C GLN A 107 -2.11 14.31 -32.18
N PRO A 108 -1.55 15.14 -33.08
CA PRO A 108 -0.96 14.76 -34.37
C PRO A 108 0.35 13.94 -34.21
N PRO A 109 0.81 13.24 -35.27
CA PRO A 109 2.09 12.53 -35.26
C PRO A 109 3.26 13.46 -34.94
N PRO A 110 4.36 12.94 -34.36
CA PRO A 110 5.54 13.75 -34.03
C PRO A 110 6.22 14.29 -35.30
N ASN A 111 6.73 15.52 -35.22
CA ASN A 111 7.45 16.17 -36.33
C ASN A 111 8.70 15.38 -36.77
N LEU A 112 9.36 14.71 -35.82
CA LEU A 112 10.52 13.82 -36.04
C LEU A 112 10.22 12.47 -35.39
N ALA A 113 9.73 11.51 -36.17
CA ALA A 113 9.35 10.19 -35.66
C ALA A 113 10.53 9.37 -35.10
N ASP A 114 11.76 9.65 -35.56
CA ASP A 114 13.00 9.01 -35.10
C ASP A 114 13.55 9.59 -33.78
N VAL A 115 12.87 10.57 -33.17
CA VAL A 115 13.25 11.15 -31.87
C VAL A 115 12.14 10.90 -30.85
N LEU A 116 12.50 10.46 -29.64
CA LEU A 116 11.52 10.22 -28.58
C LEU A 116 10.96 11.55 -28.06
N GLU A 117 9.64 11.73 -28.15
CA GLU A 117 9.00 12.95 -27.65
C GLU A 117 9.00 12.98 -26.10
N SER A 118 9.48 14.07 -25.51
CA SER A 118 9.52 14.25 -24.05
C SER A 118 8.14 14.17 -23.40
N GLY A 119 7.07 14.55 -24.12
CA GLY A 119 5.69 14.42 -23.67
C GLY A 119 5.25 12.97 -23.45
N VAL A 120 5.72 12.04 -24.29
CA VAL A 120 5.45 10.60 -24.17
C VAL A 120 6.07 10.05 -22.90
N LEU A 121 7.37 10.28 -22.70
CA LEU A 121 8.10 9.84 -21.51
C LEU A 121 7.48 10.43 -20.23
N ARG A 122 7.16 11.72 -20.24
CA ARG A 122 6.57 12.40 -19.08
C ARG A 122 5.21 11.81 -18.70
N ARG A 123 4.35 11.49 -19.68
CA ARG A 123 3.07 10.80 -19.43
C ARG A 123 3.30 9.40 -18.88
N PHE A 124 4.22 8.65 -19.48
CA PHE A 124 4.55 7.30 -19.04
C PHE A 124 5.05 7.26 -17.60
N ARG A 125 6.04 8.11 -17.26
CA ARG A 125 6.58 8.24 -15.90
C ARG A 125 5.51 8.61 -14.88
N ARG A 126 4.65 9.59 -15.19
CA ARG A 126 3.58 10.00 -14.27
C ARG A 126 2.63 8.85 -13.95
N LYS A 127 2.28 8.06 -14.97
CA LYS A 127 1.41 6.89 -14.80
C LYS A 127 2.11 5.78 -14.02
N LEU A 128 3.36 5.46 -14.37
CA LEU A 128 4.13 4.40 -13.73
C LEU A 128 4.40 4.68 -12.25
N LEU A 129 4.71 5.93 -11.91
CA LEU A 129 5.13 6.34 -10.56
C LEU A 129 4.01 7.02 -9.75
N GLU A 130 2.76 6.89 -10.20
CA GLU A 130 1.59 7.47 -9.52
C GLU A 130 1.44 6.93 -8.10
N ASN A 131 1.51 5.60 -7.94
CA ASN A 131 1.42 4.94 -6.65
C ASN A 131 2.54 5.38 -5.70
N TYR A 132 3.77 5.48 -6.19
CA TYR A 132 4.90 5.99 -5.40
C TYR A 132 4.68 7.43 -4.92
N LYS A 133 4.14 8.30 -5.78
CA LYS A 133 3.82 9.68 -5.41
C LYS A 133 2.74 9.73 -4.33
N SER A 134 1.69 8.93 -4.47
CA SER A 134 0.61 8.82 -3.47
C SER A 134 1.14 8.27 -2.14
N TRP A 135 1.98 7.24 -2.16
CA TRP A 135 2.63 6.67 -0.98
C TRP A 135 3.52 7.69 -0.26
N CYS A 136 4.33 8.47 -0.99
CA CYS A 136 5.12 9.56 -0.40
C CYS A 136 4.24 10.61 0.27
N ALA A 137 3.15 11.02 -0.39
CA ALA A 137 2.21 12.00 0.14
C ALA A 137 1.56 11.52 1.44
N TYR A 138 1.10 10.26 1.48
CA TYR A 138 0.52 9.65 2.67
C TYR A 138 1.49 9.62 3.86
N LEU A 139 2.75 9.23 3.64
CA LEU A 139 3.75 9.19 4.71
C LEU A 139 4.30 10.58 5.10
N GLY A 140 3.97 11.62 4.33
CA GLY A 140 4.54 12.96 4.46
C GLY A 140 6.03 13.00 4.12
N ARG A 141 6.47 12.20 3.14
CA ARG A 141 7.84 12.18 2.62
C ARG A 141 7.96 12.98 1.33
N ARG A 142 9.09 13.66 1.15
CA ARG A 142 9.42 14.29 -0.13
C ARG A 142 9.76 13.21 -1.14
N SER A 143 9.33 13.41 -2.39
CA SER A 143 9.68 12.51 -3.48
C SER A 143 11.16 12.67 -3.85
N ASN A 144 11.85 11.57 -4.10
CA ASN A 144 13.23 11.57 -4.62
C ASN A 144 13.30 11.67 -6.15
N ILE A 145 12.15 11.87 -6.81
CA ILE A 145 12.12 12.17 -8.25
C ILE A 145 12.36 13.67 -8.42
N ILE A 146 13.57 14.02 -8.85
CA ILE A 146 14.02 15.41 -9.02
C ILE A 146 14.18 15.67 -10.52
N ILE A 147 13.31 16.52 -11.09
CA ILE A 147 13.33 16.90 -12.51
C ILE A 147 13.34 18.43 -12.59
N HIS A 148 14.34 18.99 -13.25
CA HIS A 148 14.60 20.43 -13.26
C HIS A 148 14.10 21.06 -14.56
N ARG A 149 12.81 21.47 -14.58
CA ARG A 149 12.09 22.06 -15.75
C ARG A 149 12.79 23.19 -16.53
N ARG A 150 13.94 23.71 -16.08
CA ARG A 150 14.68 24.83 -16.67
C ARG A 150 15.95 24.41 -17.44
N ARG A 151 16.40 23.15 -17.41
CA ARG A 151 17.57 22.66 -18.18
C ARG A 151 17.12 21.63 -19.22
N GLY A 152 16.82 22.09 -20.44
CA GLY A 152 16.45 21.21 -21.55
C GLY A 152 17.57 20.21 -21.91
N GLY A 153 17.20 18.97 -22.23
CA GLY A 153 18.11 17.86 -22.56
C GLY A 153 18.32 16.87 -21.42
N ASP A 154 18.93 17.30 -20.32
CA ASP A 154 19.24 16.45 -19.15
C ASP A 154 18.00 15.89 -18.46
N ASP A 155 16.88 16.61 -18.51
CA ASP A 155 15.61 16.16 -17.94
C ASP A 155 15.11 14.85 -18.57
N VAL A 156 15.30 14.63 -19.88
CA VAL A 156 14.83 13.41 -20.55
C VAL A 156 15.63 12.19 -20.09
N ARG A 157 16.96 12.35 -19.98
CA ARG A 157 17.87 11.31 -19.50
C ARG A 157 17.53 10.92 -18.06
N ARG A 158 17.33 11.91 -17.19
CA ARG A 158 17.00 11.69 -15.77
C ARG A 158 15.61 11.08 -15.60
N GLU A 159 14.62 11.52 -16.39
CA GLU A 159 13.30 10.90 -16.42
C GLU A 159 13.37 9.43 -16.86
N LEU A 160 14.17 9.09 -17.89
CA LEU A 160 14.41 7.72 -18.32
C LEU A 160 15.04 6.88 -17.21
N LEU A 161 16.04 7.42 -16.49
CA LEU A 161 16.70 6.71 -15.40
C LEU A 161 15.73 6.36 -14.27
N TYR A 162 14.83 7.27 -13.85
CA TYR A 162 13.82 6.94 -12.83
C TYR A 162 12.84 5.86 -13.29
N VAL A 163 12.39 5.95 -14.55
CA VAL A 163 11.48 4.96 -15.13
C VAL A 163 12.15 3.60 -15.23
N ALA A 164 13.38 3.56 -15.77
CA ALA A 164 14.19 2.36 -15.89
C ALA A 164 14.49 1.73 -14.53
N LEU A 165 14.88 2.53 -13.53
CA LEU A 165 15.13 2.08 -12.18
C LEU A 165 13.89 1.41 -11.57
N TYR A 166 12.71 2.02 -11.71
CA TYR A 166 11.47 1.42 -11.21
C TYR A 166 11.16 0.08 -11.91
N LEU A 167 11.32 0.01 -13.23
CA LEU A 167 11.10 -1.23 -13.99
C LEU A 167 12.09 -2.32 -13.61
N LEU A 168 13.36 -1.99 -13.34
CA LEU A 168 14.38 -2.93 -12.88
C LEU A 168 14.05 -3.47 -11.48
N VAL A 169 13.67 -2.58 -10.53
CA VAL A 169 13.18 -2.97 -9.21
C VAL A 169 11.98 -3.91 -9.34
N TRP A 170 10.97 -3.52 -10.12
CA TRP A 170 9.78 -4.33 -10.36
C TRP A 170 10.12 -5.69 -10.99
N GLY A 171 11.04 -5.69 -11.96
CA GLY A 171 11.48 -6.87 -12.70
C GLY A 171 12.07 -7.96 -11.79
N GLU A 172 12.88 -7.57 -10.81
CA GLU A 172 13.51 -8.50 -9.86
C GLU A 172 12.72 -8.78 -8.58
N SER A 173 11.62 -8.06 -8.35
CA SER A 173 10.86 -8.18 -7.08
C SER A 173 10.10 -9.50 -6.91
N GLY A 174 9.85 -10.27 -7.97
CA GLY A 174 9.16 -11.56 -7.87
C GLY A 174 7.85 -11.49 -7.07
N ASN A 175 7.74 -12.27 -6.00
CA ASN A 175 6.55 -12.30 -5.12
C ASN A 175 6.35 -10.98 -4.33
N LEU A 176 7.38 -10.15 -4.17
CA LEU A 176 7.24 -8.86 -3.48
C LEU A 176 6.41 -7.87 -4.31
N ARG A 177 6.12 -8.15 -5.59
CA ARG A 177 5.16 -7.38 -6.39
C ARG A 177 3.77 -7.38 -5.80
N PHE A 178 3.44 -8.39 -5.00
CA PHE A 178 2.19 -8.38 -4.28
C PHE A 178 2.17 -7.29 -3.21
N VAL A 179 3.34 -6.81 -2.73
CA VAL A 179 3.65 -5.80 -1.68
C VAL A 179 3.98 -4.41 -2.27
N PRO A 180 3.04 -3.67 -2.90
CA PRO A 180 3.38 -2.47 -3.66
C PRO A 180 3.99 -1.34 -2.81
N GLU A 181 3.68 -1.25 -1.53
CA GLU A 181 4.26 -0.24 -0.63
C GLU A 181 5.68 -0.60 -0.23
N CYS A 182 6.01 -1.90 -0.16
CA CYS A 182 7.41 -2.34 -0.08
C CYS A 182 8.19 -1.96 -1.34
N ILE A 183 7.58 -2.12 -2.53
CA ILE A 183 8.19 -1.65 -3.78
C ILE A 183 8.40 -0.14 -3.75
N CYS A 184 7.43 0.63 -3.26
CA CYS A 184 7.56 2.08 -3.10
C CYS A 184 8.70 2.44 -2.13
N TYR A 185 8.87 1.70 -1.03
CA TYR A 185 9.97 1.89 -0.09
C TYR A 185 11.34 1.61 -0.72
N ILE A 186 11.49 0.48 -1.41
CA ILE A 186 12.73 0.11 -2.11
C ILE A 186 13.06 1.17 -3.16
N PHE A 187 12.09 1.50 -4.01
CA PHE A 187 12.28 2.53 -5.05
C PHE A 187 12.59 3.90 -4.45
N HIS A 188 11.98 4.28 -3.31
CA HIS A 188 12.24 5.54 -2.65
C HIS A 188 13.73 5.69 -2.32
N HIS A 189 14.32 4.67 -1.72
CA HIS A 189 15.73 4.69 -1.33
C HIS A 189 16.67 4.54 -2.52
N MET A 190 16.37 3.65 -3.47
CA MET A 190 17.22 3.53 -4.66
C MET A 190 17.18 4.79 -5.54
N ALA A 191 16.05 5.51 -5.59
CA ALA A 191 15.98 6.80 -6.28
C ALA A 191 16.79 7.88 -5.55
N MET A 192 16.89 7.81 -4.22
CA MET A 192 17.79 8.66 -3.44
C MET A 192 19.24 8.36 -3.80
N GLU A 193 19.66 7.09 -3.76
CA GLU A 193 21.00 6.66 -4.14
C GLU A 193 21.35 7.02 -5.60
N LEU A 194 20.37 6.88 -6.51
CA LEU A 194 20.53 7.30 -7.90
C LEU A 194 20.85 8.79 -7.99
N ASN A 195 20.17 9.64 -7.22
CA ASN A 195 20.49 11.07 -7.18
C ASN A 195 21.90 11.31 -6.68
N GLN A 196 22.33 10.62 -5.61
CA GLN A 196 23.69 10.73 -5.08
C GLN A 196 24.75 10.33 -6.11
N VAL A 197 24.50 9.28 -6.90
CA VAL A 197 25.38 8.87 -8.00
C VAL A 197 25.41 9.91 -9.12
N LEU A 198 24.25 10.48 -9.48
CA LEU A 198 24.15 11.49 -10.55
C LEU A 198 24.73 12.85 -10.17
N ASP A 199 24.61 13.23 -8.89
CA ASP A 199 25.12 14.49 -8.35
C ASP A 199 26.59 14.37 -7.90
N GLU A 200 27.19 13.19 -8.07
CA GLU A 200 28.57 12.85 -7.72
C GLU A 200 28.90 13.12 -6.24
N ASP A 201 27.93 12.87 -5.36
CA ASP A 201 28.07 13.06 -3.92
C ASP A 201 29.27 12.27 -3.39
N ILE A 202 29.98 12.86 -2.43
CA ILE A 202 31.08 12.21 -1.72
C ILE A 202 30.50 11.48 -0.50
N ASP A 203 30.77 10.19 -0.41
CA ASP A 203 30.41 9.40 0.76
C ASP A 203 31.24 9.88 1.97
N PRO A 204 30.58 10.38 3.04
CA PRO A 204 31.27 10.92 4.21
C PRO A 204 32.08 9.87 4.97
N GLU A 205 31.75 8.58 4.86
CA GLU A 205 32.46 7.51 5.56
C GLU A 205 33.76 7.11 4.84
N THR A 206 33.74 7.09 3.50
CA THR A 206 34.89 6.63 2.69
C THR A 206 35.70 7.77 2.08
N GLY A 207 35.16 8.99 2.03
CA GLY A 207 35.76 10.14 1.36
C GLY A 207 35.86 9.98 -0.16
N ARG A 208 35.18 8.98 -0.73
CA ARG A 208 35.17 8.66 -2.15
C ARG A 208 33.81 9.01 -2.77
N PRO A 209 33.73 9.10 -4.11
CA PRO A 209 32.45 9.28 -4.76
C PRO A 209 31.49 8.14 -4.38
N PHE A 210 30.24 8.49 -4.04
CA PHE A 210 29.24 7.57 -3.52
C PHE A 210 29.03 6.38 -4.45
N LEU A 211 28.96 5.18 -3.87
CA LEU A 211 28.66 3.94 -4.57
C LEU A 211 27.55 3.20 -3.82
N PRO A 212 26.42 2.88 -4.48
CA PRO A 212 25.40 2.03 -3.90
C PRO A 212 25.96 0.60 -3.70
N VAL A 213 25.22 -0.23 -2.97
CA VAL A 213 25.58 -1.64 -2.78
C VAL A 213 25.64 -2.33 -4.14
N SER A 214 26.87 -2.54 -4.63
CA SER A 214 27.18 -3.00 -5.98
C SER A 214 27.82 -4.40 -5.93
N GLY A 215 27.64 -5.18 -6.99
CA GLY A 215 28.20 -6.53 -7.10
C GLY A 215 27.28 -7.47 -7.88
N ASP A 216 27.76 -8.68 -8.16
CA ASP A 216 26.97 -9.68 -8.88
C ASP A 216 25.69 -10.02 -8.12
N ARG A 217 24.55 -9.61 -8.69
CA ARG A 217 23.19 -9.80 -8.16
C ARG A 217 23.02 -9.22 -6.75
N ALA A 218 23.70 -8.10 -6.47
CA ALA A 218 23.67 -7.44 -5.16
C ALA A 218 22.25 -7.02 -4.76
N PHE A 219 21.48 -6.43 -5.69
CA PHE A 219 20.09 -6.04 -5.42
C PHE A 219 19.24 -7.24 -4.98
N LEU A 220 19.26 -8.34 -5.75
CA LEU A 220 18.53 -9.56 -5.43
C LEU A 220 18.94 -10.11 -4.06
N ARG A 221 20.24 -10.26 -3.79
CA ARG A 221 20.77 -10.89 -2.57
C ARG A 221 20.58 -10.04 -1.32
N SER A 222 20.78 -8.73 -1.42
CA SER A 222 20.82 -7.81 -0.27
C SER A 222 19.49 -7.11 -0.01
N VAL A 223 18.62 -6.97 -1.01
CA VAL A 223 17.33 -6.27 -0.87
C VAL A 223 16.16 -7.23 -0.95
N ILE A 224 16.06 -8.01 -2.02
CA ILE A 224 14.86 -8.83 -2.30
C ILE A 224 14.83 -10.11 -1.46
N VAL A 225 15.90 -10.91 -1.47
CA VAL A 225 15.97 -12.20 -0.77
C VAL A 225 15.66 -12.12 0.74
N PRO A 226 16.17 -11.13 1.51
CA PRO A 226 15.88 -11.01 2.94
C PRO A 226 14.38 -10.79 3.23
N ILE A 227 13.74 -9.92 2.45
CA ILE A 227 12.31 -9.64 2.57
C ILE A 227 11.49 -10.85 2.12
N TYR A 228 11.89 -11.48 1.01
CA TYR A 228 11.30 -12.71 0.51
C TYR A 228 11.33 -13.83 1.55
N ASN A 229 12.48 -14.08 2.17
CA ASN A 229 12.64 -15.11 3.20
C ASN A 229 11.74 -14.83 4.41
N THR A 230 11.57 -13.56 4.78
CA THR A 230 10.62 -13.18 5.85
C THR A 230 9.19 -13.57 5.50
N ILE A 231 8.74 -13.30 4.26
CA ILE A 231 7.41 -13.68 3.79
C ILE A 231 7.29 -15.21 3.74
N LYS A 232 8.30 -15.90 3.20
CA LYS A 232 8.35 -17.35 3.10
C LYS A 232 8.21 -18.01 4.48
N GLU A 233 8.97 -17.56 5.46
CA GLU A 233 8.93 -18.12 6.82
C GLU A 233 7.58 -17.86 7.50
N GLU A 234 6.94 -16.71 7.30
CA GLU A 234 5.58 -16.45 7.81
C GLU A 234 4.54 -17.39 7.17
N VAL A 235 4.67 -17.66 5.87
CA VAL A 235 3.80 -18.59 5.15
C VAL A 235 4.02 -20.03 5.64
N GLU A 236 5.27 -20.45 5.85
CA GLU A 236 5.59 -21.76 6.42
C GLU A 236 5.05 -21.88 7.86
N ASP A 237 5.17 -20.81 8.66
CA ASP A 237 4.61 -20.75 10.01
C ASP A 237 3.07 -20.82 10.01
N SER A 238 2.39 -20.43 8.93
CA SER A 238 0.93 -20.54 8.81
C SER A 238 0.40 -21.99 8.80
N ARG A 239 1.27 -22.98 8.50
CA ARG A 239 0.90 -24.39 8.27
C ARG A 239 -0.26 -24.54 7.27
N ASN A 240 -0.13 -23.94 6.07
CA ASN A 240 -1.19 -23.89 5.05
C ASN A 240 -2.52 -23.31 5.57
N GLY A 241 -2.45 -22.27 6.42
CA GLY A 241 -3.63 -21.61 6.98
C GLY A 241 -4.35 -22.37 8.09
N THR A 242 -3.78 -23.47 8.60
CA THR A 242 -4.36 -24.21 9.74
C THR A 242 -4.07 -23.55 11.08
N ARG A 243 -3.02 -22.71 11.19
CA ARG A 243 -2.78 -21.91 12.40
C ARG A 243 -3.77 -20.75 12.52
N PRO A 244 -4.15 -20.35 13.75
CA PRO A 244 -4.97 -19.17 13.95
C PRO A 244 -4.36 -17.96 13.24
N HIS A 245 -5.18 -17.20 12.51
CA HIS A 245 -4.74 -16.02 11.76
C HIS A 245 -4.13 -14.91 12.63
N SER A 246 -4.21 -15.02 13.96
CA SER A 246 -3.54 -14.13 14.92
C SER A 246 -2.07 -14.48 15.16
N ALA A 247 -1.63 -15.68 14.76
CA ALA A 247 -0.32 -16.23 15.12
C ALA A 247 0.77 -16.02 14.05
N TRP A 248 0.41 -15.49 12.88
CA TRP A 248 1.32 -15.26 11.75
C TRP A 248 0.89 -14.01 10.97
N ARG A 249 1.82 -13.39 10.24
CA ARG A 249 1.55 -12.21 9.40
C ARG A 249 1.22 -12.61 7.98
N ASN A 250 0.13 -12.10 7.43
CA ASN A 250 -0.15 -12.25 6.01
C ASN A 250 0.60 -11.18 5.20
N TYR A 251 0.58 -11.34 3.88
CA TYR A 251 1.07 -10.39 2.91
C TYR A 251 0.55 -8.94 3.18
N ASP A 252 -0.74 -8.77 3.52
CA ASP A 252 -1.30 -7.45 3.88
C ASP A 252 -0.65 -6.83 5.13
N ASP A 253 -0.38 -7.63 6.18
CA ASP A 253 0.27 -7.14 7.40
C ASP A 253 1.72 -6.71 7.12
N ILE A 254 2.41 -7.47 6.26
CA ILE A 254 3.77 -7.14 5.80
C ILE A 254 3.75 -5.85 4.98
N ASN A 255 2.74 -5.65 4.16
CA ASN A 255 2.56 -4.45 3.37
C ASN A 255 2.21 -3.22 4.22
N GLU A 256 1.36 -3.40 5.24
CA GLU A 256 1.00 -2.35 6.20
C GLU A 256 2.20 -1.80 6.98
N TYR A 257 3.23 -2.61 7.22
CA TYR A 257 4.49 -2.12 7.78
C TYR A 257 5.09 -0.94 6.98
N PHE A 258 4.95 -0.96 5.65
CA PHE A 258 5.44 0.10 4.75
C PHE A 258 4.48 1.29 4.63
N TRP A 259 3.29 1.20 5.21
CA TRP A 259 2.40 2.34 5.46
C TRP A 259 2.74 3.10 6.75
N SER A 260 3.75 2.66 7.50
CA SER A 260 4.21 3.35 8.71
C SER A 260 5.60 3.97 8.55
N ARG A 261 5.85 5.09 9.24
CA ARG A 261 7.19 5.68 9.37
C ARG A 261 8.19 4.75 10.09
N ARG A 262 7.70 3.65 10.69
CA ARG A 262 8.53 2.61 11.30
C ARG A 262 9.52 1.97 10.32
N CYS A 263 9.15 1.81 9.05
CA CYS A 263 10.07 1.26 8.04
C CYS A 263 11.37 2.08 7.95
N PHE A 264 11.29 3.41 7.90
CA PHE A 264 12.47 4.27 7.86
C PHE A 264 13.32 4.26 9.14
N LYS A 265 12.70 4.06 10.31
CA LYS A 265 13.42 4.08 11.59
C LYS A 265 14.07 2.73 11.92
N SER A 266 13.33 1.64 11.70
CA SER A 266 13.72 0.29 12.13
C SER A 266 14.37 -0.51 11.01
N LEU A 267 13.74 -0.57 9.83
CA LEU A 267 14.28 -1.30 8.69
C LEU A 267 15.50 -0.59 8.11
N LYS A 268 15.46 0.77 8.07
CA LYS A 268 16.54 1.65 7.60
C LYS A 268 16.97 1.36 6.15
N TRP A 269 17.90 2.18 5.67
CA TRP A 269 18.60 1.99 4.40
C TRP A 269 20.05 2.45 4.57
N PRO A 270 21.07 1.59 4.41
CA PRO A 270 21.01 0.16 4.07
C PRO A 270 20.17 -0.69 5.04
N ILE A 271 19.68 -1.83 4.55
CA ILE A 271 18.76 -2.69 5.32
C ILE A 271 19.43 -3.20 6.59
N ASN A 272 18.81 -2.93 7.73
CA ASN A 272 19.21 -3.48 9.01
C ASN A 272 18.58 -4.87 9.21
N TYR A 273 19.36 -5.92 8.99
CA TYR A 273 18.92 -7.32 9.15
C TYR A 273 18.49 -7.69 10.58
N SER A 274 18.93 -6.92 11.59
CA SER A 274 18.48 -7.08 12.98
C SER A 274 17.16 -6.37 13.29
N SER A 275 16.51 -5.76 12.29
CA SER A 275 15.22 -5.10 12.45
C SER A 275 14.13 -6.09 12.85
N ASN A 276 13.21 -5.64 13.69
CA ASN A 276 12.01 -6.37 14.10
C ASN A 276 11.05 -6.76 12.96
N PHE A 277 11.30 -6.28 11.74
CA PHE A 277 10.60 -6.69 10.54
C PHE A 277 10.92 -8.15 10.15
N PHE A 278 12.19 -8.54 10.26
CA PHE A 278 12.69 -9.85 9.84
C PHE A 278 12.33 -10.95 10.84
N SER A 279 12.31 -12.19 10.37
CA SER A 279 12.08 -13.38 11.19
C SER A 279 13.19 -13.73 12.17
N THR A 280 14.39 -13.19 11.95
CA THR A 280 15.54 -13.36 12.83
C THR A 280 15.35 -12.67 14.18
N ALA A 281 14.43 -11.70 14.28
CA ALA A 281 14.11 -11.06 15.55
C ALA A 281 13.34 -12.02 16.48
N PRO A 282 13.60 -12.00 17.81
CA PRO A 282 12.83 -12.78 18.77
C PRO A 282 11.32 -12.52 18.61
N LYS A 283 10.48 -13.56 18.67
CA LYS A 283 9.02 -13.46 18.45
C LYS A 283 8.35 -12.41 19.35
N GLU A 284 8.92 -12.13 20.53
CA GLU A 284 8.46 -11.13 21.50
C GLU A 284 8.68 -9.67 21.07
N ILE A 285 9.69 -9.42 20.23
CA ILE A 285 10.09 -8.07 19.77
C ILE A 285 9.70 -7.85 18.29
N ARG A 286 9.48 -8.96 17.56
CA ARG A 286 9.05 -8.96 16.16
C ARG A 286 7.78 -8.14 15.99
N VAL A 287 7.68 -7.42 14.87
CA VAL A 287 6.43 -6.73 14.52
C VAL A 287 5.37 -7.81 14.35
N GLY A 288 4.40 -7.84 15.27
CA GLY A 288 3.24 -8.72 15.19
C GLY A 288 2.26 -8.27 14.11
N LYS A 289 1.11 -8.93 14.08
CA LYS A 289 0.01 -8.57 13.19
C LYS A 289 -0.43 -7.12 13.41
N THR A 290 -0.32 -6.28 12.40
CA THR A 290 -0.74 -4.87 12.44
C THR A 290 -2.19 -4.69 12.01
N GLY A 291 -2.72 -5.64 11.25
CA GLY A 291 -4.10 -5.63 10.77
C GLY A 291 -5.11 -6.22 11.75
N PHE A 292 -6.37 -6.24 11.30
CA PHE A 292 -7.49 -6.81 12.02
C PHE A 292 -7.20 -8.26 12.45
N VAL A 293 -7.03 -8.45 13.76
CA VAL A 293 -7.08 -9.78 14.36
C VAL A 293 -8.54 -10.21 14.35
N GLU A 294 -8.96 -10.92 13.30
CA GLU A 294 -10.23 -11.61 13.33
C GLU A 294 -10.14 -12.74 14.35
N GLN A 295 -10.33 -12.40 15.63
CA GLN A 295 -10.72 -13.40 16.61
C GLN A 295 -12.11 -13.85 16.19
N ARG A 296 -12.24 -15.09 15.69
CA ARG A 296 -13.54 -15.73 15.46
C ARG A 296 -14.26 -15.84 16.81
N SER A 297 -14.94 -14.78 17.18
CA SER A 297 -15.74 -14.66 18.39
C SER A 297 -17.13 -14.23 17.96
N PHE A 298 -18.16 -14.78 18.59
CA PHE A 298 -19.55 -14.39 18.38
C PHE A 298 -19.72 -12.85 18.47
N TRP A 299 -18.93 -12.19 19.33
CA TRP A 299 -18.92 -10.74 19.51
C TRP A 299 -18.50 -9.95 18.26
N ASN A 300 -17.76 -10.54 17.32
CA ASN A 300 -17.43 -9.88 16.05
C ASN A 300 -18.65 -9.69 15.15
N LEU A 301 -19.66 -10.56 15.22
CA LEU A 301 -20.92 -10.37 14.50
C LEU A 301 -21.67 -9.14 15.04
N PHE A 302 -21.67 -8.98 16.36
CA PHE A 302 -22.29 -7.84 17.02
C PHE A 302 -21.57 -6.52 16.67
N ARG A 303 -20.24 -6.53 16.69
CA ARG A 303 -19.40 -5.37 16.33
C ARG A 303 -19.55 -4.96 14.86
N SER A 304 -19.55 -5.94 13.95
CA SER A 304 -19.54 -5.66 12.50
C SER A 304 -20.87 -5.11 11.99
N PHE A 305 -21.97 -5.46 12.66
CA PHE A 305 -23.32 -5.03 12.31
C PHE A 305 -23.95 -4.19 13.43
N ASP A 306 -23.16 -3.32 14.07
CA ASP A 306 -23.57 -2.52 15.24
C ASP A 306 -24.88 -1.74 15.01
N LYS A 307 -25.00 -1.06 13.87
CA LYS A 307 -26.18 -0.27 13.51
C LYS A 307 -27.45 -1.12 13.40
N LEU A 308 -27.32 -2.33 12.88
CA LEU A 308 -28.43 -3.26 12.71
C LEU A 308 -28.93 -3.74 14.08
N TRP A 309 -28.01 -4.14 14.96
CA TRP A 309 -28.38 -4.59 16.30
C TRP A 309 -29.01 -3.47 17.14
N VAL A 310 -28.44 -2.26 17.09
CA VAL A 310 -29.01 -1.09 17.78
C VAL A 310 -30.43 -0.81 17.29
N LEU A 311 -30.67 -0.84 15.97
CA LEU A 311 -32.00 -0.65 15.42
C LEU A 311 -32.99 -1.71 15.92
N LEU A 312 -32.61 -2.99 15.87
CA LEU A 312 -33.47 -4.10 16.27
C LEU A 312 -33.84 -4.05 17.75
N PHE A 313 -32.88 -3.81 18.64
CA PHE A 313 -33.16 -3.73 20.09
C PHE A 313 -34.07 -2.56 20.44
N LEU A 314 -33.83 -1.38 19.85
CA LEU A 314 -34.64 -0.19 20.12
C LEU A 314 -36.05 -0.32 19.55
N PHE A 315 -36.17 -0.89 18.35
CA PHE A 315 -37.47 -1.18 17.76
C PHE A 315 -38.24 -2.20 18.59
N LEU A 316 -37.59 -3.30 19.01
CA LEU A 316 -38.21 -4.32 19.84
C LEU A 316 -38.70 -3.74 21.17
N GLN A 317 -37.89 -2.93 21.85
CA GLN A 317 -38.30 -2.25 23.08
C GLN A 317 -39.51 -1.33 22.85
N ALA A 318 -39.48 -0.50 21.80
CA ALA A 318 -40.60 0.38 21.49
C ALA A 318 -41.87 -0.41 21.18
N ALA A 319 -41.76 -1.48 20.39
CA ALA A 319 -42.87 -2.37 20.05
C ALA A 319 -43.45 -3.07 21.29
N LEU A 320 -42.60 -3.57 22.20
CA LEU A 320 -43.05 -4.19 23.45
C LEU A 320 -43.79 -3.19 24.34
N ILE A 321 -43.30 -1.96 24.48
CA ILE A 321 -43.95 -0.91 25.28
C ILE A 321 -45.34 -0.58 24.73
N VAL A 322 -45.47 -0.49 23.40
CA VAL A 322 -46.75 -0.19 22.74
C VAL A 322 -47.71 -1.38 22.81
N ALA A 323 -47.22 -2.60 22.58
CA ALA A 323 -48.02 -3.81 22.58
C ALA A 323 -48.58 -4.15 23.97
N TRP A 324 -47.85 -3.83 25.04
CA TRP A 324 -48.26 -4.12 26.42
C TRP A 324 -49.54 -3.37 26.84
N GLU A 325 -49.91 -2.29 26.15
CA GLU A 325 -51.10 -1.50 26.49
C GLU A 325 -52.42 -2.18 26.04
N GLY A 326 -52.34 -3.25 25.23
CA GLY A 326 -53.49 -4.07 24.84
C GLY A 326 -54.53 -3.35 23.98
N LYS A 327 -54.15 -2.27 23.28
CA LYS A 327 -55.02 -1.55 22.34
C LYS A 327 -55.09 -2.26 21.00
N GLU A 328 -56.22 -2.13 20.29
CA GLU A 328 -56.43 -2.73 18.97
C GLU A 328 -55.43 -2.18 17.94
N TYR A 329 -55.10 -0.89 18.05
CA TYR A 329 -54.13 -0.25 17.17
C TYR A 329 -52.99 0.47 17.92
N PRO A 330 -51.74 0.42 17.42
CA PRO A 330 -50.57 1.05 18.03
C PRO A 330 -50.72 2.56 18.30
N TRP A 331 -51.34 3.31 17.39
CA TRP A 331 -51.50 4.76 17.54
C TRP A 331 -52.42 5.15 18.70
N GLN A 332 -53.39 4.30 19.06
CA GLN A 332 -54.26 4.53 20.21
C GLN A 332 -53.48 4.41 21.54
N ALA A 333 -52.48 3.53 21.60
CA ALA A 333 -51.61 3.43 22.77
C ALA A 333 -50.73 4.69 22.94
N LEU A 334 -50.32 5.31 21.82
CA LEU A 334 -49.49 6.51 21.78
C LEU A 334 -50.21 7.80 22.22
N GLU A 335 -51.54 7.80 22.28
CA GLU A 335 -52.32 8.91 22.85
C GLU A 335 -52.09 9.05 24.35
N SER A 336 -51.78 7.95 25.04
CA SER A 336 -51.56 7.97 26.47
C SER A 336 -50.19 8.59 26.81
N ARG A 337 -50.22 9.56 27.73
CA ARG A 337 -49.01 10.25 28.20
C ARG A 337 -48.04 9.30 28.91
N ASP A 338 -48.57 8.27 29.55
CA ASP A 338 -47.79 7.22 30.22
C ASP A 338 -46.97 6.41 29.23
N VAL A 339 -47.55 5.99 28.10
CA VAL A 339 -46.83 5.26 27.05
C VAL A 339 -45.80 6.17 26.37
N GLN A 340 -46.15 7.44 26.09
CA GLN A 340 -45.19 8.41 25.53
C GLN A 340 -43.94 8.55 26.40
N VAL A 341 -44.10 8.68 27.72
CA VAL A 341 -42.96 8.78 28.64
C VAL A 341 -42.21 7.45 28.72
N ARG A 342 -42.91 6.30 28.79
CA ARG A 342 -42.25 4.98 28.75
C ARG A 342 -41.41 4.80 27.49
N LEU A 343 -41.83 5.30 26.33
CA LEU A 343 -41.04 5.26 25.09
C LEU A 343 -39.73 6.04 25.17
N LEU A 344 -39.62 7.05 26.04
CA LEU A 344 -38.35 7.77 26.25
C LEU A 344 -37.23 6.86 26.80
N THR A 345 -37.58 5.71 27.40
CA THR A 345 -36.59 4.70 27.83
C THR A 345 -35.76 4.16 26.67
N VAL A 346 -36.21 4.28 25.42
CA VAL A 346 -35.45 3.90 24.22
C VAL A 346 -34.13 4.69 24.14
N PHE A 347 -34.09 5.96 24.55
CA PHE A 347 -32.86 6.75 24.57
C PHE A 347 -31.86 6.25 25.63
N ILE A 348 -32.36 5.75 26.76
CA ILE A 348 -31.51 5.15 27.81
C ILE A 348 -30.89 3.86 27.28
N THR A 349 -31.70 2.99 26.67
CA THR A 349 -31.22 1.74 26.06
C THR A 349 -30.22 2.01 24.93
N TRP A 350 -30.47 3.03 24.10
CA TRP A 350 -29.52 3.46 23.07
C TRP A 350 -28.17 3.84 23.69
N GLY A 351 -28.18 4.62 24.77
CA GLY A 351 -26.96 4.97 25.52
C GLY A 351 -26.23 3.74 26.05
N GLY A 352 -26.96 2.81 26.69
CA GLY A 352 -26.40 1.56 27.20
C GLY A 352 -25.79 0.69 26.11
N LEU A 353 -26.44 0.58 24.95
CA LEU A 353 -25.89 -0.14 23.79
C LEU A 353 -24.62 0.53 23.24
N ARG A 354 -24.52 1.86 23.28
CA ARG A 354 -23.29 2.59 22.90
C ARG A 354 -22.16 2.37 23.91
N VAL A 355 -22.48 2.25 25.20
CA VAL A 355 -21.49 1.86 26.22
C VAL A 355 -20.99 0.45 25.95
N LEU A 356 -21.90 -0.52 25.73
CA LEU A 356 -21.55 -1.89 25.39
C LEU A 356 -20.65 -1.95 24.14
N GLN A 357 -20.98 -1.19 23.10
CA GLN A 357 -20.14 -1.08 21.90
C GLN A 357 -18.74 -0.53 22.21
N ALA A 358 -18.64 0.51 23.05
CA ALA A 358 -17.34 1.06 23.44
C ALA A 358 -16.50 0.03 24.21
N VAL A 359 -17.14 -0.80 25.07
CA VAL A 359 -16.45 -1.91 25.76
C VAL A 359 -16.00 -2.98 24.79
N LEU A 360 -16.83 -3.36 23.81
CA LEU A 360 -16.47 -4.34 22.79
C LEU A 360 -15.35 -3.85 21.87
N ASP A 361 -15.39 -2.58 21.45
CA ASP A 361 -14.32 -1.94 20.69
C ASP A 361 -13.02 -1.95 21.51
N ALA A 362 -13.06 -1.58 22.79
CA ALA A 362 -11.90 -1.62 23.67
C ALA A 362 -11.36 -3.04 23.83
N GLY A 363 -12.21 -4.04 24.13
CA GLY A 363 -11.77 -5.42 24.35
C GLY A 363 -11.23 -6.12 23.10
N THR A 364 -11.82 -5.86 21.93
CA THR A 364 -11.38 -6.49 20.67
C THR A 364 -10.17 -5.81 20.04
N GLN A 365 -10.01 -4.49 20.22
CA GLN A 365 -8.94 -3.71 19.60
C GLN A 365 -7.84 -3.30 20.60
N TYR A 366 -7.88 -3.72 21.87
CA TYR A 366 -6.86 -3.34 22.85
C TYR A 366 -5.44 -3.73 22.40
N SER A 367 -5.29 -4.87 21.71
CA SER A 367 -4.00 -5.34 21.20
C SER A 367 -3.45 -4.49 20.05
N LEU A 368 -4.30 -3.68 19.39
CA LEU A 368 -3.92 -2.74 18.33
C LEU A 368 -3.53 -1.36 18.87
N VAL A 369 -3.81 -1.08 20.16
CA VAL A 369 -3.38 0.15 20.83
C VAL A 369 -1.92 -0.01 21.24
N THR A 370 -1.03 0.44 20.37
CA THR A 370 0.41 0.54 20.65
C THR A 370 0.75 1.99 21.00
N LYS A 371 1.96 2.24 21.50
CA LYS A 371 2.45 3.60 21.81
C LYS A 371 2.33 4.57 20.61
N GLU A 372 2.26 4.06 19.38
CA GLU A 372 2.17 4.85 18.15
C GLU A 372 0.72 5.10 17.69
N THR A 373 -0.26 4.28 18.10
CA THR A 373 -1.69 4.46 17.82
C THR A 373 -2.44 5.06 19.02
N LEU A 374 -1.78 5.92 19.80
CA LEU A 374 -2.36 6.59 20.97
C LEU A 374 -3.65 7.35 20.61
N SER A 375 -3.72 7.96 19.42
CA SER A 375 -4.91 8.64 18.94
C SER A 375 -6.12 7.69 18.80
N LEU A 376 -5.89 6.44 18.41
CA LEU A 376 -6.92 5.40 18.36
C LEU A 376 -7.40 5.04 19.77
N GLY A 377 -6.47 4.88 20.71
CA GLY A 377 -6.79 4.65 22.13
C GLY A 377 -7.58 5.80 22.76
N ILE A 378 -7.16 7.05 22.52
CA ILE A 378 -7.88 8.26 22.98
C ILE A 378 -9.29 8.29 22.40
N ARG A 379 -9.44 7.98 21.09
CA ARG A 379 -10.76 7.94 20.44
C ARG A 379 -11.67 6.88 21.06
N MET A 380 -11.15 5.72 21.44
CA MET A 380 -11.91 4.66 22.12
C MET A 380 -12.39 5.12 23.49
N VAL A 381 -11.51 5.72 24.30
CA VAL A 381 -11.86 6.24 25.62
C VAL A 381 -12.91 7.35 25.52
N LEU A 382 -12.74 8.29 24.59
CA LEU A 382 -13.68 9.39 24.39
C LEU A 382 -15.07 8.89 24.01
N LYS A 383 -15.16 7.89 23.11
CA LYS A 383 -16.45 7.24 22.77
C LYS A 383 -17.13 6.66 24.02
N GLY A 384 -16.38 5.98 24.88
CA GLY A 384 -16.90 5.40 26.12
C GLY A 384 -17.41 6.45 27.10
N ILE A 385 -16.66 7.53 27.30
CA ILE A 385 -17.06 8.66 28.16
C ILE A 385 -18.35 9.28 27.64
N VAL A 386 -18.40 9.65 26.36
CA VAL A 386 -19.58 10.30 25.76
C VAL A 386 -20.82 9.41 25.86
N ALA A 387 -20.70 8.11 25.57
CA ALA A 387 -21.81 7.17 25.69
C ALA A 387 -22.33 7.05 27.13
N THR A 388 -21.41 6.99 28.10
CA THR A 388 -21.76 6.90 29.53
C THR A 388 -22.44 8.17 30.01
N THR A 389 -21.91 9.34 29.64
CA THR A 389 -22.50 10.64 29.98
C THR A 389 -23.93 10.76 29.46
N TRP A 390 -24.19 10.43 28.20
CA TRP A 390 -25.55 10.46 27.65
C TRP A 390 -26.49 9.48 28.36
N THR A 391 -26.02 8.27 28.68
CA THR A 391 -26.82 7.27 29.42
C THR A 391 -27.24 7.80 30.79
N ILE A 392 -26.31 8.42 31.53
CA ILE A 392 -26.59 9.02 32.83
C ILE A 392 -27.57 10.18 32.69
N ILE A 393 -27.35 11.08 31.73
CA ILE A 393 -28.22 12.25 31.48
C ILE A 393 -29.66 11.81 31.24
N PHE A 394 -29.90 10.88 30.31
CA PHE A 394 -31.26 10.41 30.02
C PHE A 394 -31.88 9.67 31.21
N SER A 395 -31.09 8.89 31.96
CA SER A 395 -31.58 8.19 33.16
C SER A 395 -32.03 9.16 34.24
N VAL A 396 -31.25 10.22 34.49
CA VAL A 396 -31.59 11.26 35.49
C VAL A 396 -32.82 12.05 35.06
N PHE A 397 -32.90 12.48 33.80
CA PHE A 397 -34.10 13.19 33.33
C PHE A 397 -35.35 12.31 33.38
N TYR A 398 -35.24 11.04 32.99
CA TYR A 398 -36.35 10.09 33.08
C TYR A 398 -36.82 9.88 34.54
N ALA A 399 -35.89 9.68 35.47
CA ALA A 399 -36.21 9.56 36.90
C ALA A 399 -36.88 10.83 37.44
N ARG A 400 -36.43 12.02 37.03
CA ARG A 400 -37.04 13.31 37.41
C ARG A 400 -38.47 13.48 36.89
N ILE A 401 -38.78 12.95 35.71
CA ILE A 401 -40.16 12.98 35.16
C ILE A 401 -41.08 12.15 36.04
N TRP A 402 -40.70 10.90 36.35
CA TRP A 402 -41.50 10.01 37.19
C TRP A 402 -41.62 10.47 38.63
N ALA A 403 -40.54 10.99 39.23
CA ALA A 403 -40.58 11.56 40.56
C ALA A 403 -41.59 12.72 40.65
N GLN A 404 -41.66 13.59 39.62
CA GLN A 404 -42.62 14.68 39.57
C GLN A 404 -44.06 14.17 39.41
N LYS A 405 -44.29 13.23 38.49
CA LYS A 405 -45.62 12.61 38.30
C LYS A 405 -46.12 11.97 39.59
N ASN A 406 -45.26 11.22 40.28
CA ASN A 406 -45.61 10.52 41.51
C ASN A 406 -45.88 11.50 42.67
N SER A 407 -45.14 12.60 42.75
CA SER A 407 -45.38 13.68 43.73
C SER A 407 -46.70 14.40 43.49
N ASP A 408 -47.02 14.68 42.21
CA ASP A 408 -48.20 15.49 41.86
C ASP A 408 -49.48 14.64 41.72
N GLY A 409 -49.36 13.31 41.71
CA GLY A 409 -50.46 12.35 41.50
C GLY A 409 -51.08 12.38 40.10
N ARG A 410 -50.65 13.30 39.22
CA ARG A 410 -51.13 13.49 37.86
C ARG A 410 -50.06 14.13 36.97
N TRP A 411 -50.31 14.18 35.66
CA TRP A 411 -49.49 14.92 34.71
C TRP A 411 -49.69 16.43 34.86
N SER A 412 -48.97 17.05 35.79
CA SER A 412 -48.98 18.49 36.03
C SER A 412 -48.25 19.28 34.92
N GLY A 413 -48.43 20.60 34.89
CA GLY A 413 -47.67 21.48 33.99
C GLY A 413 -46.16 21.35 34.17
N GLU A 414 -45.70 21.16 35.41
CA GLU A 414 -44.29 20.94 35.74
C GLU A 414 -43.78 19.58 35.25
N ALA A 415 -44.58 18.52 35.40
CA ALA A 415 -44.23 17.20 34.85
C ALA A 415 -44.13 17.25 33.31
N ASN A 416 -45.04 17.96 32.65
CA ASN A 416 -45.00 18.17 31.20
C ASN A 416 -43.78 18.97 30.75
N LYS A 417 -43.37 19.99 31.52
CA LYS A 417 -42.15 20.76 31.24
C LYS A 417 -40.91 19.86 31.26
N ARG A 418 -40.78 18.98 32.25
CA ARG A 418 -39.66 18.02 32.33
C ARG A 418 -39.61 17.02 31.17
N ILE A 419 -40.77 16.65 30.60
CA ILE A 419 -40.83 15.85 29.37
C ILE A 419 -40.24 16.66 28.20
N VAL A 420 -40.61 17.94 28.07
CA VAL A 420 -40.09 18.82 27.02
C VAL A 420 -38.58 19.03 27.17
N ASP A 421 -38.07 19.18 28.40
CA ASP A 421 -36.63 19.27 28.68
C ASP A 421 -35.87 18.00 28.25
N PHE A 422 -36.46 16.83 28.48
CA PHE A 422 -35.92 15.56 27.98
C PHE A 422 -35.87 15.54 26.45
N LEU A 423 -36.95 15.97 25.79
CA LEU A 423 -37.04 15.98 24.32
C LEU A 423 -36.05 16.96 23.69
N TRP A 424 -35.84 18.14 24.29
CA TRP A 424 -34.78 19.07 23.88
C TRP A 424 -33.40 18.44 24.01
N THR A 425 -33.15 17.74 25.11
CA THR A 425 -31.89 17.02 25.34
C THR A 425 -31.67 15.92 24.28
N ALA A 426 -32.73 15.20 23.91
CA ALA A 426 -32.70 14.21 22.83
C ALA A 426 -32.45 14.85 21.45
N LEU A 427 -33.03 16.02 21.18
CA LEU A 427 -32.81 16.75 19.94
C LEU A 427 -31.34 17.19 19.81
N VAL A 428 -30.72 17.65 20.90
CA VAL A 428 -29.29 17.99 20.92
C VAL A 428 -28.44 16.76 20.57
N LEU A 429 -28.71 15.60 21.17
CA LEU A 429 -28.03 14.35 20.83
C LEU A 429 -28.16 14.02 19.33
N LEU A 430 -29.38 14.08 18.80
CA LEU A 430 -29.65 13.74 17.40
C LEU A 430 -28.96 14.71 16.45
N SER A 431 -28.89 16.00 16.80
CA SER A 431 -28.17 17.01 16.02
C SER A 431 -26.66 16.75 15.99
N GLN A 432 -26.04 16.39 17.12
CA GLN A 432 -24.61 16.02 17.18
C GLN A 432 -24.32 14.78 16.33
N ASN A 433 -25.21 13.78 16.37
CA ASN A 433 -25.05 12.57 15.56
C ASN A 433 -25.29 12.82 14.06
N CYS A 434 -26.23 13.70 13.67
CA CYS A 434 -26.44 14.08 12.26
C CYS A 434 -25.24 14.81 11.66
N TRP A 435 -24.56 15.68 12.41
CA TRP A 435 -23.34 16.34 11.95
C TRP A 435 -22.22 15.34 11.65
N HIS A 436 -22.16 14.23 12.38
CA HIS A 436 -21.21 13.16 12.11
C HIS A 436 -21.55 12.32 10.86
N TRP A 437 -22.82 12.33 10.42
CA TRP A 437 -23.29 11.69 9.18
C TRP A 437 -23.16 12.60 7.94
N PHE A 438 -23.16 13.93 8.11
CA PHE A 438 -23.01 14.88 7.00
C PHE A 438 -21.55 15.27 6.70
N CYS A 439 -20.61 14.96 7.59
CA CYS A 439 -19.17 15.21 7.44
C CYS A 439 -18.34 13.94 7.15
N LEU A 440 -18.98 12.89 6.62
CA LEU A 440 -18.38 11.74 5.95
C LEU A 440 -18.73 11.84 4.47
#